data_AF-A0A2M8E0K0-F1
#
_entry.id   AF-A0A2M8E0K0-F1
#
_cell.length_a   1.000
_cell.length_b   1.000
_cell.length_c   1.000
_cell.angle_alpha   90.00
_cell.angle_beta   90.00
_cell.angle_gamma   90.00
#
_symmetry.space_group_name_H-M   'P 1'
#
loop_
_entity.id
_entity.type
_entity.pdbx_description
1 polymer ?
#
loop_
_entity_poly.entity_id
_entity_poly.type
_entity_poly.pdbx_seq_one_letter_code
_entity_poly.pdbx_strand_id
1 'polypeptide(L)'
;MLGLTGALLPAQAAQPEVIELTQTGCQFLESENGHDQGFRSTKADDCDAINARTGKERLANAKVLTLKPGSYVFRVANKNVPYELGFWLRGASLLKRATLPSVSGGGLTQGKVQDYAIELKAGDYVYSCPLNPTPDYKLVVR
;
A
#
# COMPACT_ATOMS: atom_id res chain seq x y z
N MET A 1 14.25 14.40 55.99
CA MET A 1 14.17 14.76 54.55
C MET A 1 14.47 13.52 53.73
N LEU A 2 13.46 12.81 53.23
CA LEU A 2 13.65 11.77 52.21
C LEU A 2 13.09 12.31 50.90
N GLY A 3 13.98 12.67 49.98
CA GLY A 3 13.64 12.98 48.60
C GLY A 3 13.71 11.71 47.77
N LEU A 4 12.57 11.23 47.27
CA LEU A 4 12.49 10.20 46.25
C LEU A 4 12.53 10.88 44.88
N THR A 5 13.68 10.83 44.22
CA THR A 5 13.83 11.21 42.81
C THR A 5 13.29 10.06 41.95
N GLY A 6 12.09 10.24 41.39
CA GLY A 6 11.56 9.36 40.36
C GLY A 6 12.30 9.59 39.04
N ALA A 7 13.02 8.59 38.55
CA ALA A 7 13.61 8.60 37.23
C ALA A 7 12.49 8.44 36.17
N LEU A 8 12.31 9.45 35.33
CA LEU A 8 11.49 9.37 34.12
C LEU A 8 12.22 8.50 33.10
N LEU A 9 11.68 7.31 32.84
CA LEU A 9 12.13 6.47 31.74
C LEU A 9 11.69 7.11 30.41
N PRO A 10 12.57 7.20 29.39
CA PRO A 10 12.18 7.69 28.08
C PRO A 10 11.19 6.72 27.44
N ALA A 11 10.13 7.26 26.83
CA ALA A 11 9.19 6.47 26.04
C ALA A 11 9.92 5.89 24.82
N GLN A 12 10.07 4.56 24.77
CA GLN A 12 10.57 3.85 23.61
C GLN A 12 9.62 4.13 22.43
N ALA A 13 10.08 4.87 21.41
CA ALA A 13 9.30 5.04 20.19
C ALA A 13 9.03 3.65 19.58
N ALA A 14 7.76 3.29 19.44
CA ALA A 14 7.37 2.04 18.79
C ALA A 14 7.89 2.05 17.35
N GLN A 15 8.55 0.98 16.93
CA GLN A 15 8.97 0.84 15.54
C GLN A 15 7.72 0.82 14.65
N PRO A 16 7.74 1.50 13.49
CA PRO A 16 6.58 1.55 12.61
C PRO A 16 6.22 0.15 12.13
N GLU A 17 4.92 -0.17 12.14
CA GLU A 17 4.41 -1.45 11.66
C GLU A 17 4.67 -1.55 10.14
N VAL A 18 5.21 -2.70 9.71
CA VAL A 18 5.55 -2.94 8.30
C VAL A 18 4.41 -3.71 7.63
N ILE A 19 3.88 -3.17 6.54
CA ILE A 19 2.87 -3.80 5.69
C ILE A 19 3.54 -4.26 4.40
N GLU A 20 3.58 -5.57 4.20
CA GLU A 20 4.17 -6.17 3.00
C GLU A 20 3.14 -6.26 1.88
N LEU A 21 3.54 -5.83 0.68
CA LEU A 21 2.72 -5.85 -0.53
C LEU A 21 3.57 -6.32 -1.71
N THR A 22 3.11 -7.34 -2.43
CA THR A 22 3.81 -7.93 -3.56
C THR A 22 3.03 -7.68 -4.84
N GLN A 23 3.65 -6.95 -5.77
CA GLN A 23 3.15 -6.75 -7.11
C GLN A 23 3.56 -7.89 -8.03
N THR A 24 2.56 -8.36 -8.76
CA THR A 24 2.69 -9.18 -9.98
C THR A 24 1.88 -8.46 -11.06
N GLY A 25 1.73 -9.06 -12.24
CA GLY A 25 0.97 -8.43 -13.33
C GLY A 25 -0.42 -7.97 -12.88
N CYS A 26 -0.66 -6.67 -12.93
CA CYS A 26 -1.95 -6.00 -12.71
C CYS A 26 -2.61 -6.25 -11.35
N GLN A 27 -1.85 -6.67 -10.32
CA GLN A 27 -2.38 -7.01 -8.99
C GLN A 27 -1.37 -6.81 -7.86
N PHE A 28 -1.91 -6.65 -6.65
CA PHE A 28 -1.20 -6.88 -5.39
C PHE A 28 -1.70 -8.20 -4.78
N LEU A 29 -0.79 -9.13 -4.47
CA LEU A 29 -1.16 -10.48 -4.01
C LEU A 29 -1.92 -10.47 -2.68
N GLU A 30 -1.41 -9.75 -1.69
CA GLU A 30 -1.94 -9.71 -0.32
C GLU A 30 -3.31 -9.03 -0.27
N SER A 31 -3.55 -8.09 -1.19
CA SER A 31 -4.85 -7.44 -1.38
C SER A 31 -5.90 -8.39 -1.93
N GLU A 32 -5.49 -9.45 -2.63
CA GLU A 32 -6.34 -10.49 -3.20
C GLU A 32 -6.23 -11.82 -2.45
N ASN A 33 -6.00 -11.73 -1.14
CA ASN A 33 -5.93 -12.89 -0.23
C ASN A 33 -4.83 -13.89 -0.60
N GLY A 34 -3.75 -13.41 -1.24
CA GLY A 34 -2.63 -14.24 -1.71
C GLY A 34 -2.91 -14.97 -3.02
N HIS A 35 -4.07 -14.77 -3.65
CA HIS A 35 -4.41 -15.42 -4.90
C HIS A 35 -3.71 -14.75 -6.08
N ASP A 36 -2.85 -15.50 -6.76
CA ASP A 36 -2.21 -15.04 -7.99
C ASP A 36 -3.10 -15.33 -9.20
N GLN A 37 -3.56 -14.28 -9.88
CA GLN A 37 -4.43 -14.39 -11.05
C GLN A 37 -3.66 -14.86 -12.30
N GLY A 38 -2.33 -14.99 -12.23
CA GLY A 38 -1.49 -15.50 -13.32
C GLY A 38 -1.32 -14.53 -14.47
N PHE A 39 -1.67 -13.26 -14.28
CA PHE A 39 -1.58 -12.24 -15.32
C PHE A 39 -0.13 -11.97 -15.71
N ARG A 40 0.10 -11.95 -17.02
CA ARG A 40 1.39 -11.61 -17.62
C ARG A 40 1.18 -10.37 -18.46
N SER A 41 1.91 -9.32 -18.13
CA SER A 41 1.89 -8.03 -18.82
C SER A 41 3.31 -7.62 -19.10
N THR A 42 3.52 -7.00 -20.24
CA THR A 42 4.82 -6.41 -20.62
C THR A 42 4.76 -4.88 -20.71
N LYS A 43 3.57 -4.29 -20.53
CA LYS A 43 3.31 -2.85 -20.50
C LYS A 43 2.03 -2.54 -19.73
N ALA A 44 1.92 -1.31 -19.23
CA ALA A 44 0.78 -0.84 -18.44
C ALA A 44 -0.58 -1.07 -19.11
N ASP A 45 -0.70 -0.79 -20.42
CA ASP A 45 -1.95 -0.91 -21.17
C ASP A 45 -2.58 -2.33 -21.11
N ASP A 46 -1.75 -3.37 -21.00
CA ASP A 46 -2.26 -4.75 -20.84
C ASP A 46 -3.08 -4.84 -19.55
N CYS A 47 -2.60 -4.21 -18.48
CA CYS A 47 -3.25 -4.19 -17.19
C CYS A 47 -4.49 -3.30 -17.14
N ASP A 48 -4.50 -2.17 -17.84
CA ASP A 48 -5.72 -1.37 -18.02
C ASP A 48 -6.81 -2.20 -18.70
N ALA A 49 -6.48 -2.88 -19.81
CA ALA A 49 -7.44 -3.71 -20.54
C ALA A 49 -7.92 -4.92 -19.72
N ILE A 50 -7.05 -5.53 -18.92
CA ILE A 50 -7.41 -6.62 -18.02
C ILE A 50 -8.33 -6.10 -16.91
N ASN A 51 -7.94 -5.05 -16.19
CA ASN A 51 -8.66 -4.56 -15.03
C ASN A 51 -9.95 -3.80 -15.37
N ALA A 52 -10.09 -3.29 -16.60
CA ALA A 52 -11.38 -2.84 -17.11
C ALA A 52 -12.44 -3.97 -17.15
N ARG A 53 -12.01 -5.23 -17.34
CA ARG A 53 -12.89 -6.40 -17.42
C ARG A 53 -13.04 -7.12 -16.08
N THR A 54 -11.96 -7.25 -15.31
CA THR A 54 -11.92 -8.09 -14.11
C THR A 54 -11.86 -7.30 -12.80
N GLY A 55 -11.44 -6.04 -12.86
CA GLY A 55 -11.06 -5.27 -11.67
C GLY A 55 -12.21 -5.01 -10.71
N LYS A 56 -13.43 -4.80 -11.22
CA LYS A 56 -14.61 -4.57 -10.37
C LYS A 56 -14.95 -5.78 -9.50
N GLU A 57 -14.94 -6.98 -10.08
CA GLU A 57 -15.23 -8.21 -9.36
C GLU A 57 -14.12 -8.54 -8.36
N ARG A 58 -12.86 -8.42 -8.78
CA ARG A 58 -11.71 -8.62 -7.90
C ARG A 58 -11.73 -7.67 -6.72
N LEU A 59 -12.01 -6.38 -6.95
CA LEU A 59 -12.07 -5.37 -5.88
C LEU A 59 -13.21 -5.62 -4.90
N ALA A 60 -14.33 -6.20 -5.35
CA ALA A 60 -15.44 -6.57 -4.46
C ALA A 60 -15.07 -7.68 -3.48
N ASN A 61 -14.14 -8.57 -3.86
CA ASN A 61 -13.66 -9.70 -3.06
C ASN A 61 -12.32 -9.44 -2.37
N ALA A 62 -11.69 -8.28 -2.63
CA ALA A 62 -10.39 -7.93 -2.12
C ALA A 62 -10.42 -7.66 -0.60
N LYS A 63 -9.31 -7.96 0.06
CA LYS A 63 -9.10 -7.67 1.48
C LYS A 63 -9.04 -6.15 1.70
N VAL A 64 -9.87 -5.67 2.62
CA VAL A 64 -9.78 -4.29 3.12
C VAL A 64 -8.75 -4.23 4.26
N LEU A 65 -7.71 -3.43 4.09
CA LEU A 65 -6.77 -3.17 5.18
C LEU A 65 -7.44 -2.26 6.22
N THR A 66 -7.53 -2.70 7.47
CA THR A 66 -8.04 -1.87 8.57
C THR A 66 -6.92 -1.63 9.56
N LEU A 67 -6.53 -0.37 9.73
CA LEU A 67 -5.40 0.05 10.56
C LEU A 67 -5.84 1.09 11.59
N LYS A 68 -5.01 1.28 12.62
CA LYS A 68 -5.14 2.41 13.53
C LYS A 68 -4.38 3.62 12.98
N PRO A 69 -4.70 4.86 13.39
CA PRO A 69 -3.83 5.99 13.12
C PRO A 69 -2.42 5.76 13.68
N GLY A 70 -1.38 6.15 12.94
CA GLY A 70 0.01 5.94 13.36
C GLY A 70 1.01 5.82 12.21
N SER A 71 2.26 5.52 12.54
CA SER A 71 3.36 5.39 11.57
C SER A 71 3.45 3.98 11.01
N TYR A 72 3.53 3.88 9.68
CA TYR A 72 3.61 2.63 8.93
C TYR A 72 4.71 2.70 7.87
N VAL A 73 5.23 1.53 7.52
CA VAL A 73 6.07 1.34 6.33
C VAL A 73 5.37 0.35 5.40
N PHE A 74 5.04 0.78 4.19
CA PHE A 74 4.62 -0.14 3.14
C PHE A 74 5.86 -0.67 2.42
N ARG A 75 6.18 -1.94 2.62
CA ARG A 75 7.26 -2.63 1.94
C ARG A 75 6.71 -3.29 0.69
N VAL A 76 7.02 -2.71 -0.47
CA VAL A 76 6.43 -3.11 -1.75
C VAL A 76 7.46 -3.80 -2.62
N ALA A 77 7.13 -4.98 -3.14
CA ALA A 77 7.98 -5.75 -4.05
C ALA A 77 7.41 -5.77 -5.47
N ASN A 78 8.25 -5.68 -6.50
CA ASN A 78 7.92 -6.16 -7.85
C ASN A 78 8.46 -7.58 -8.00
N LYS A 79 7.58 -8.60 -8.00
CA LYS A 79 8.01 -10.00 -8.05
C LYS A 79 8.54 -10.40 -9.42
N ASN A 80 7.81 -10.08 -10.49
CA ASN A 80 8.05 -10.67 -11.82
C ASN A 80 7.59 -9.80 -13.01
N VAL A 81 7.24 -8.53 -12.80
CA VAL A 81 6.82 -7.66 -13.90
C VAL A 81 8.05 -7.06 -14.57
N PRO A 82 8.23 -7.21 -15.90
CA PRO A 82 9.49 -6.93 -16.59
C PRO A 82 9.73 -5.44 -16.89
N TYR A 83 8.93 -4.55 -16.31
CA TYR A 83 9.06 -3.10 -16.43
C TYR A 83 9.02 -2.44 -15.05
N GLU A 84 9.39 -1.15 -15.00
CA GLU A 84 9.43 -0.41 -13.74
C GLU A 84 8.01 -0.18 -13.18
N LEU A 85 7.84 -0.47 -11.90
CA LEU A 85 6.59 -0.24 -11.17
C LEU A 85 6.73 0.91 -10.17
N GLY A 86 5.61 1.28 -9.57
CA GLY A 86 5.56 2.20 -8.45
C GLY A 86 4.55 1.76 -7.39
N PHE A 87 4.28 2.67 -6.47
CA PHE A 87 3.25 2.52 -5.46
C PHE A 87 2.66 3.89 -5.19
N TRP A 88 1.35 3.96 -4.96
CA TRP A 88 0.70 5.19 -4.54
C TRP A 88 -0.45 4.92 -3.59
N LEU A 89 -0.27 5.33 -2.32
CA LEU A 89 -1.29 5.38 -1.30
C LEU A 89 -1.80 6.80 -1.15
N ARG A 90 -3.13 6.98 -1.16
CA ARG A 90 -3.80 8.29 -1.19
C ARG A 90 -5.20 8.24 -0.59
N GLY A 91 -5.77 9.40 -0.30
CA GLY A 91 -7.19 9.50 0.06
C GLY A 91 -8.12 8.95 -1.04
N ALA A 92 -9.20 8.28 -0.63
CA ALA A 92 -10.10 7.56 -1.54
C ALA A 92 -10.90 8.46 -2.50
N SER A 93 -11.14 9.73 -2.13
CA SER A 93 -11.84 10.71 -2.96
C SER A 93 -10.98 11.95 -3.20
N LEU A 94 -11.34 12.79 -4.17
CA LEU A 94 -10.61 14.05 -4.45
C LEU A 94 -10.51 14.94 -3.20
N LEU A 95 -11.60 15.06 -2.43
CA LEU A 95 -11.59 15.81 -1.18
C LEU A 95 -10.62 15.20 -0.16
N LYS A 96 -10.62 13.86 -0.02
CA LYS A 96 -9.73 13.17 0.91
C LYS A 96 -8.27 13.25 0.48
N ARG A 97 -7.95 13.27 -0.82
CA ARG A 97 -6.59 13.47 -1.32
C ARG A 97 -5.99 14.83 -0.92
N ALA A 98 -6.83 15.84 -0.74
CA ALA A 98 -6.39 17.17 -0.30
C ALA A 98 -6.10 17.25 1.21
N THR A 99 -6.70 16.36 2.01
CA THR A 99 -6.67 16.46 3.48
C THR A 99 -5.92 15.33 4.18
N LEU A 100 -5.84 14.16 3.54
CA LEU A 100 -5.19 12.97 4.09
C LEU A 100 -3.76 12.84 3.57
N PRO A 101 -2.85 12.25 4.37
CA PRO A 101 -1.49 11.97 3.94
C PRO A 101 -1.46 11.07 2.70
N SER A 102 -0.42 11.23 1.89
CA SER A 102 -0.21 10.47 0.65
C SER A 102 1.27 10.12 0.55
N VAL A 103 1.58 8.94 0.02
CA VAL A 103 2.94 8.53 -0.30
C VAL A 103 2.96 7.84 -1.66
N SER A 104 3.93 8.19 -2.49
CA SER A 104 4.11 7.63 -3.82
C SER A 104 5.57 7.53 -4.22
N GLY A 105 5.89 6.59 -5.10
CA GLY A 105 7.19 6.57 -5.77
C GLY A 105 7.31 5.41 -6.75
N GLY A 106 8.16 5.59 -7.74
CA GLY A 106 8.51 4.58 -8.75
C GLY A 106 9.77 3.81 -8.40
N GLY A 107 10.45 3.32 -9.43
CA GLY A 107 11.75 2.66 -9.32
C GLY A 107 11.69 1.21 -8.87
N LEU A 108 10.52 0.55 -8.87
CA LEU A 108 10.39 -0.88 -8.55
C LEU A 108 10.62 -1.73 -9.81
N THR A 109 11.88 -1.90 -10.18
CA THR A 109 12.29 -2.84 -11.23
C THR A 109 12.03 -4.29 -10.82
N GLN A 110 12.03 -5.22 -11.78
CA GLN A 110 11.79 -6.65 -11.51
C GLN A 110 12.70 -7.17 -10.38
N GLY A 111 12.11 -7.85 -9.41
CA GLY A 111 12.77 -8.41 -8.23
C GLY A 111 13.08 -7.41 -7.11
N LYS A 112 12.85 -6.11 -7.32
CA LYS A 112 13.18 -5.07 -6.33
C LYS A 112 12.09 -4.94 -5.27
N VAL A 113 12.54 -4.59 -4.05
CA VAL A 113 11.71 -4.22 -2.91
C VAL A 113 12.03 -2.77 -2.52
N GLN A 114 11.01 -1.99 -2.12
CA GLN A 114 11.17 -0.62 -1.66
C GLN A 114 10.18 -0.29 -0.54
N ASP A 115 10.64 0.53 0.41
CA ASP A 115 9.87 0.94 1.58
C ASP A 115 9.28 2.34 1.37
N TYR A 116 8.00 2.50 1.73
CA TYR A 116 7.25 3.74 1.65
C TYR A 116 6.69 4.07 3.04
N ALA A 117 7.38 4.96 3.76
CA ALA A 117 6.97 5.39 5.09
C ALA A 117 5.84 6.43 5.02
N ILE A 118 4.87 6.32 5.93
CA ILE A 118 3.75 7.26 6.05
C ILE A 118 3.20 7.29 7.48
N GLU A 119 2.78 8.46 7.93
CA GLU A 119 1.99 8.62 9.15
C GLU A 119 0.52 8.75 8.77
N LEU A 120 -0.28 7.73 9.08
CA LEU A 120 -1.69 7.63 8.72
C LEU A 120 -2.59 8.35 9.73
N LYS A 121 -3.54 9.12 9.19
CA LYS A 121 -4.65 9.73 9.95
C LYS A 121 -5.94 8.95 9.71
N ALA A 122 -6.89 9.03 10.65
CA ALA A 122 -8.20 8.41 10.48
C ALA A 122 -8.86 8.85 9.15
N GLY A 123 -9.42 7.90 8.41
CA GLY A 123 -10.04 8.15 7.11
C GLY A 123 -9.93 6.99 6.12
N ASP A 124 -10.51 7.22 4.95
CA ASP A 124 -10.56 6.25 3.85
C ASP A 124 -9.48 6.54 2.81
N TYR A 125 -8.70 5.52 2.52
CA TYR A 125 -7.59 5.53 1.58
C TYR A 125 -7.77 4.46 0.51
N VAL A 126 -7.06 4.64 -0.59
CA VAL A 126 -6.81 3.61 -1.57
C VAL A 126 -5.33 3.54 -1.90
N TYR A 127 -4.86 2.36 -2.26
CA TYR A 127 -3.53 2.17 -2.82
C TYR A 127 -3.60 1.41 -4.15
N SER A 128 -2.69 1.75 -5.05
CA SER A 128 -2.54 1.09 -6.34
C SER A 128 -1.15 1.35 -6.94
N CYS A 129 -0.88 0.74 -8.09
CA CYS A 129 0.29 1.05 -8.89
C CYS A 129 -0.13 1.64 -10.24
N PRO A 130 0.09 2.94 -10.49
CA PRO A 130 -0.25 3.54 -11.78
C PRO A 130 0.58 2.99 -12.96
N LEU A 131 1.79 2.50 -12.69
CA LEU A 131 2.68 1.96 -13.72
C LEU A 131 2.38 0.49 -14.05
N ASN A 132 1.78 -0.25 -13.12
CA ASN A 132 1.22 -1.60 -13.29
C ASN A 132 -0.27 -1.52 -12.94
N PRO A 133 -1.11 -0.87 -13.77
CA PRO A 133 -2.47 -0.49 -13.41
C PRO A 133 -3.19 -1.59 -12.63
N THR A 134 -3.35 -1.40 -11.32
CA THR A 134 -4.08 -2.30 -10.42
C THR A 134 -5.42 -1.68 -10.04
N PRO A 135 -6.38 -2.45 -9.50
CA PRO A 135 -7.50 -1.87 -8.78
C PRO A 135 -7.03 -0.93 -7.65
N ASP A 136 -7.88 0.02 -7.30
CA ASP A 136 -7.71 0.90 -6.13
C ASP A 136 -8.15 0.15 -4.87
N TYR A 137 -7.22 -0.65 -4.30
CA TYR A 137 -7.47 -1.46 -3.11
C TYR A 137 -7.71 -0.59 -1.88
N LYS A 138 -8.64 -1.02 -1.02
CA LYS A 138 -9.14 -0.20 0.08
C LYS A 138 -8.28 -0.34 1.34
N LEU A 139 -8.04 0.79 1.98
CA LEU A 139 -7.48 0.88 3.31
C LEU A 139 -8.31 1.86 4.14
N VAL A 140 -8.71 1.44 5.34
CA VAL A 140 -9.50 2.24 6.29
C VAL A 140 -8.69 2.42 7.56
N VAL A 141 -8.55 3.66 8.02
CA VAL A 141 -7.86 4.01 9.26
C VAL A 141 -8.89 4.48 10.27
N ARG A 142 -8.99 3.80 11.43
CA ARG A 142 -9.95 4.11 12.49
C ARG A 142 -9.40 3.83 13.89
#